data_AF-A0A852U8U2-F1
#
_entry.id   AF-A0A852U8U2-F1
#
_cell.length_a   1.000
_cell.length_b   1.000
_cell.length_c   1.000
_cell.angle_alpha   90.00
_cell.angle_beta   90.00
_cell.angle_gamma   90.00
#
_symmetry.space_group_name_H-M   'P 1'
#
loop_
_entity.id
_entity.type
_entity.pdbx_description
1 polymer ?
#
loop_
_entity_poly.entity_id
_entity_poly.type
_entity_poly.pdbx_seq_one_letter_code
_entity_poly.pdbx_strand_id
1 'polypeptide(L)'
;MLEQLRAASPESAQCYGSSSLNWICSGPFQNAVPGWNIINNAEGGMTSAGIATAGGVHQLYLSRSVTIPASGSVQLASPVGKPYPDAKLGRLVMDAQIGGIDGKLTQRPDLTDPRQLWVFTRDAAGAAKTVAQNAPIVSLDKPRPGATSIFWLGSNNLDDMARVKDDTARMIELHQATSNAPFYVVELPPAWGGNEHPVTANRKSLNAWIKQNYGERVIPLADYLSNGALYDAGITRTQADLDAIARGVNPRSFWMSATDLTHMNSTGKISRPVTSPGSSVTTRLTARRTPASTRSRL
;
A
#
# COMPACT_ATOMS: atom_id res chain seq x y z
N MET A 1 22.50 -8.63 18.69
CA MET A 1 22.33 -9.66 17.64
C MET A 1 21.86 -8.90 16.41
N LEU A 2 22.66 -8.83 15.35
CA LEU A 2 22.31 -8.09 14.13
C LEU A 2 21.00 -8.65 13.56
N GLU A 3 20.00 -7.80 13.34
CA GLU A 3 18.85 -8.08 12.46
C GLU A 3 19.43 -8.40 11.06
N GLN A 4 19.54 -9.68 10.72
CA GLN A 4 19.78 -10.08 9.32
C GLN A 4 18.48 -9.83 8.55
N LEU A 5 18.37 -8.62 7.98
CA LEU A 5 17.35 -8.33 6.98
C LEU A 5 17.50 -9.38 5.87
N ARG A 6 16.44 -10.16 5.63
CA ARG A 6 16.40 -11.09 4.51
C ARG A 6 16.51 -10.27 3.22
N ALA A 7 17.65 -10.37 2.54
CA ALA A 7 17.82 -9.75 1.22
C ALA A 7 16.82 -10.41 0.25
N ALA A 8 16.11 -9.60 -0.52
CA ALA A 8 15.24 -10.11 -1.58
C ALA A 8 16.06 -10.37 -2.85
N SER A 9 15.54 -11.18 -3.76
CA SER A 9 16.13 -11.30 -5.10
C SER A 9 16.06 -9.95 -5.85
N PRO A 10 16.94 -9.66 -6.82
CA PRO A 10 16.89 -8.42 -7.60
C PRO A 10 15.56 -8.21 -8.35
N GLU A 11 14.85 -9.31 -8.62
CA GLU A 11 13.51 -9.33 -9.22
C GLU A 11 12.46 -9.52 -8.13
N SER A 12 12.43 -8.62 -7.16
CA SER A 12 11.42 -8.61 -6.10
C SER A 12 10.67 -7.28 -6.06
N ALA A 13 9.37 -7.35 -5.79
CA ALA A 13 8.56 -6.18 -5.45
C ALA A 13 7.82 -6.43 -4.14
N GLN A 14 7.66 -5.38 -3.33
CA GLN A 14 7.00 -5.43 -2.03
C GLN A 14 5.91 -4.37 -1.94
N CYS A 15 4.72 -4.77 -1.51
CA CYS A 15 3.51 -3.97 -1.58
C CYS A 15 3.07 -3.49 -0.21
N TYR A 16 2.87 -2.18 -0.07
CA TYR A 16 2.42 -1.52 1.16
C TYR A 16 1.17 -0.71 0.88
N GLY A 17 0.02 -1.19 1.34
CA GLY A 17 -1.25 -0.57 0.99
C GLY A 17 -2.44 -1.24 1.64
N SER A 18 -3.62 -0.87 1.13
CA SER A 18 -4.90 -1.38 1.61
C SER A 18 -5.50 -2.43 0.66
N SER A 19 -6.82 -2.60 0.70
CA SER A 19 -7.59 -3.68 0.06
C SER A 19 -7.27 -3.89 -1.43
N SER A 20 -7.18 -2.81 -2.20
CA SER A 20 -6.92 -2.89 -3.65
C SER A 20 -5.52 -3.38 -3.95
N LEU A 21 -4.50 -2.89 -3.22
CA LEU A 21 -3.12 -3.33 -3.43
C LEU A 21 -2.92 -4.76 -2.94
N ASN A 22 -3.54 -5.14 -1.82
CA ASN A 22 -3.53 -6.52 -1.33
C ASN A 22 -4.04 -7.49 -2.41
N TRP A 23 -5.18 -7.17 -3.03
CA TRP A 23 -5.73 -8.00 -4.10
C TRP A 23 -4.78 -8.08 -5.31
N ILE A 24 -4.20 -6.95 -5.74
CA ILE A 24 -3.27 -6.89 -6.87
C ILE A 24 -2.01 -7.72 -6.60
N CYS A 25 -1.43 -7.60 -5.42
CA CYS A 25 -0.18 -8.27 -5.06
C CYS A 25 -0.36 -9.73 -4.63
N SER A 26 -1.60 -10.19 -4.46
CA SER A 26 -1.92 -11.61 -4.21
C SER A 26 -1.97 -12.48 -5.47
N GLY A 27 -1.80 -11.92 -6.67
CA GLY A 27 -1.80 -12.73 -7.90
C GLY A 27 -1.71 -11.94 -9.22
N PRO A 28 -2.59 -10.96 -9.48
CA PRO A 28 -2.58 -10.18 -10.72
C PRO A 28 -1.22 -9.58 -11.07
N PHE A 29 -0.51 -9.02 -10.08
CA PHE A 29 0.82 -8.47 -10.29
C PHE A 29 1.83 -9.56 -10.63
N GLN A 30 1.82 -10.69 -9.92
CA GLN A 30 2.66 -11.84 -10.22
C GLN A 30 2.46 -12.35 -11.66
N ASN A 31 1.21 -12.34 -12.16
CA ASN A 31 0.88 -12.73 -13.54
C ASN A 31 1.33 -11.71 -14.59
N ALA A 32 1.51 -10.45 -14.19
CA ALA A 32 2.00 -9.38 -15.06
C ALA A 32 3.53 -9.37 -15.17
N VAL A 33 4.23 -9.81 -14.11
CA VAL A 33 5.69 -9.92 -14.06
C VAL A 33 6.12 -11.34 -13.67
N PRO A 34 5.95 -12.34 -14.56
CA PRO A 34 6.34 -13.71 -14.26
C PRO A 34 7.84 -13.79 -13.93
N GLY A 35 8.19 -14.60 -12.92
CA GLY A 35 9.57 -14.74 -12.43
C GLY A 35 9.95 -13.79 -11.30
N TRP A 36 9.21 -12.69 -11.12
CA TRP A 36 9.42 -11.81 -9.96
C TRP A 36 8.88 -12.43 -8.68
N ASN A 37 9.51 -12.16 -7.55
CA ASN A 37 9.00 -12.49 -6.23
C ASN A 37 8.17 -11.32 -5.68
N ILE A 38 6.85 -11.51 -5.58
CA ILE A 38 5.93 -10.50 -5.06
C ILE A 38 5.68 -10.73 -3.58
N ILE A 39 6.11 -9.76 -2.77
CA ILE A 39 5.93 -9.72 -1.33
C ILE A 39 4.71 -8.85 -1.03
N ASN A 40 3.65 -9.47 -0.52
CA ASN A 40 2.43 -8.74 -0.22
C ASN A 40 2.33 -8.40 1.28
N ASN A 41 2.69 -7.17 1.64
CA ASN A 41 2.51 -6.62 2.98
C ASN A 41 1.28 -5.70 3.06
N ALA A 42 0.41 -5.74 2.05
CA ALA A 42 -0.81 -4.94 2.02
C ALA A 42 -1.98 -5.72 2.60
N GLU A 43 -2.86 -5.05 3.35
CA GLU A 43 -4.03 -5.67 3.96
C GLU A 43 -5.24 -4.74 3.93
N GLY A 44 -6.44 -5.31 3.76
CA GLY A 44 -7.66 -4.54 3.64
C GLY A 44 -7.96 -3.67 4.86
N GLY A 45 -8.44 -2.46 4.64
CA GLY A 45 -8.91 -1.58 5.72
C GLY A 45 -7.81 -0.88 6.53
N MET A 46 -6.52 -1.08 6.25
CA MET A 46 -5.46 -0.35 6.95
C MET A 46 -5.45 1.13 6.54
N THR A 47 -5.23 2.03 7.51
CA THR A 47 -4.98 3.46 7.27
C THR A 47 -3.51 3.66 6.87
N SER A 48 -3.10 4.88 6.51
CA SER A 48 -1.68 5.19 6.33
C SER A 48 -0.84 4.85 7.56
N ALA A 49 -1.38 5.09 8.76
CA ALA A 49 -0.70 4.83 10.02
C ALA A 49 -0.51 3.33 10.25
N GLY A 50 -1.55 2.52 10.01
CA GLY A 50 -1.46 1.07 10.07
C GLY A 50 -0.43 0.51 9.08
N ILE A 51 -0.43 1.01 7.83
CA ILE A 51 0.57 0.64 6.81
C ILE A 51 1.98 1.03 7.26
N ALA A 52 2.17 2.22 7.82
CA ALA A 52 3.47 2.68 8.31
C ALA A 52 3.96 1.90 9.52
N THR A 53 3.06 1.54 10.44
CA THR A 53 3.38 0.65 11.58
C THR A 53 3.78 -0.73 11.09
N ALA A 54 3.02 -1.34 10.17
CA ALA A 54 3.38 -2.60 9.53
C ALA A 54 4.74 -2.49 8.82
N GLY A 55 5.02 -1.39 8.12
CA GLY A 55 6.31 -1.13 7.51
C GLY A 55 7.46 -0.87 8.49
N GLY A 56 7.20 -0.72 9.80
CA GLY A 56 8.21 -0.51 10.83
C GLY A 56 8.58 0.96 11.10
N VAL A 57 7.85 1.93 10.55
CA VAL A 57 8.04 3.36 10.82
C VAL A 57 7.68 3.72 12.27
N HIS A 58 6.63 3.10 12.81
CA HIS A 58 6.18 3.30 14.18
C HIS A 58 6.49 2.04 15.00
N GLN A 59 7.52 2.09 15.85
CA GLN A 59 7.91 0.96 16.70
C GLN A 59 6.92 0.79 17.86
N LEU A 60 6.29 -0.38 17.93
CA LEU A 60 5.39 -0.74 19.00
C LEU A 60 6.12 -1.43 20.16
N TYR A 61 5.64 -1.25 21.37
CA TYR A 61 6.12 -1.97 22.55
C TYR A 61 4.96 -2.51 23.38
N LEU A 62 5.21 -3.64 24.05
CA LEU A 62 4.25 -4.21 24.99
C LEU A 62 3.99 -3.24 26.14
N SER A 63 2.71 -2.90 26.39
CA SER A 63 2.31 -2.03 27.50
C SER A 63 2.32 -2.75 28.86
N ARG A 64 2.35 -4.08 28.86
CA ARG A 64 2.51 -4.94 30.05
C ARG A 64 3.17 -6.25 29.66
N SER A 65 3.71 -6.98 30.64
CA SER A 65 4.21 -8.34 30.43
C SER A 65 3.09 -9.26 29.94
N VAL A 66 3.42 -10.20 29.06
CA VAL A 66 2.47 -11.16 28.48
C VAL A 66 3.09 -12.55 28.39
N THR A 67 2.29 -13.58 28.61
CA THR A 67 2.69 -14.97 28.36
C THR A 67 2.16 -15.40 27.00
N ILE A 68 3.05 -15.60 26.03
CA ILE A 68 2.71 -16.18 24.74
C ILE A 68 2.56 -17.71 24.95
N PRO A 69 1.39 -18.31 24.67
CA PRO A 69 1.15 -19.73 24.90
C PRO A 69 1.99 -20.61 23.98
N ALA A 70 2.10 -21.90 24.33
CA ALA A 70 2.84 -22.88 23.54
C ALA A 70 2.30 -23.03 22.09
N SER A 71 1.01 -22.75 21.87
CA SER A 71 0.37 -22.73 20.56
C SER A 71 -0.77 -21.69 20.54
N GLY A 72 -1.13 -21.23 19.35
CA GLY A 72 -2.29 -20.34 19.14
C GLY A 72 -2.05 -18.87 19.51
N SER A 73 -3.15 -18.20 19.87
CA SER A 73 -3.18 -16.74 20.03
C SER A 73 -3.12 -16.30 21.48
N VAL A 74 -2.62 -15.08 21.70
CA VAL A 74 -2.71 -14.37 22.97
C VAL A 74 -3.25 -12.96 22.72
N GLN A 75 -4.14 -12.53 23.62
CA GLN A 75 -4.60 -11.16 23.66
C GLN A 75 -3.51 -10.26 24.26
N LEU A 76 -3.20 -9.16 23.58
CA LEU A 76 -2.36 -8.10 24.12
C LEU A 76 -3.21 -6.97 24.71
N ALA A 77 -2.65 -6.23 25.65
CA ALA A 77 -3.16 -4.89 25.94
C ALA A 77 -2.77 -3.94 24.80
N SER A 78 -3.44 -2.78 24.69
CA SER A 78 -3.10 -1.78 23.68
C SER A 78 -1.60 -1.43 23.78
N PRO A 79 -0.80 -1.64 22.73
CA PRO A 79 0.62 -1.33 22.73
C PRO A 79 0.90 0.17 22.90
N VAL A 80 2.10 0.50 23.36
CA VAL A 80 2.63 1.87 23.36
C VAL A 80 3.50 2.11 22.11
N GLY A 81 3.81 3.37 21.80
CA GLY A 81 4.63 3.75 20.63
C GLY A 81 3.87 3.86 19.30
N LYS A 82 2.55 3.63 19.31
CA LYS A 82 1.68 3.81 18.15
C LYS A 82 1.17 5.26 18.00
N PRO A 83 0.73 5.65 16.79
CA PRO A 83 -0.05 6.87 16.59
C PRO A 83 -1.24 6.93 17.56
N TYR A 84 -1.39 8.07 18.23
CA TYR A 84 -2.44 8.29 19.23
C TYR A 84 -3.60 9.11 18.64
N PRO A 85 -4.87 8.80 18.99
CA PRO A 85 -5.35 7.60 19.69
C PRO A 85 -5.39 6.34 18.79
N ASP A 86 -5.73 5.16 19.35
CA ASP A 86 -5.86 3.88 18.58
C ASP A 86 -6.72 4.02 17.31
N ALA A 87 -7.75 4.88 17.34
CA ALA A 87 -8.58 5.18 16.18
C ALA A 87 -7.79 5.79 15.00
N LYS A 88 -6.71 6.53 15.28
CA LYS A 88 -5.82 7.10 14.26
C LYS A 88 -4.86 6.07 13.67
N LEU A 89 -4.52 5.01 14.41
CA LEU A 89 -3.84 3.85 13.82
C LEU A 89 -4.79 3.13 12.86
N GLY A 90 -6.07 2.96 13.23
CA GLY A 90 -7.02 2.14 12.49
C GLY A 90 -6.54 0.68 12.42
N ARG A 91 -7.12 -0.12 11.51
CA ARG A 91 -6.79 -1.55 11.35
C ARG A 91 -5.29 -1.73 11.11
N LEU A 92 -4.69 -2.68 11.82
CA LEU A 92 -3.31 -3.13 11.62
C LEU A 92 -3.29 -4.64 11.44
N VAL A 93 -2.56 -5.12 10.45
CA VAL A 93 -2.21 -6.53 10.32
C VAL A 93 -0.78 -6.56 9.83
N MET A 94 0.09 -7.27 10.54
CA MET A 94 1.49 -7.39 10.16
C MET A 94 2.09 -8.69 10.70
N ASP A 95 3.05 -9.22 9.97
CA ASP A 95 3.96 -10.22 10.51
C ASP A 95 4.89 -9.53 11.52
N ALA A 96 5.06 -10.15 12.68
CA ALA A 96 5.73 -9.55 13.82
C ALA A 96 6.49 -10.58 14.65
N GLN A 97 7.51 -10.12 15.36
CA GLN A 97 8.23 -10.89 16.36
C GLN A 97 8.08 -10.23 17.74
N ILE A 98 7.69 -11.03 18.75
CA ILE A 98 7.61 -10.60 20.15
C ILE A 98 8.47 -11.52 21.00
N GLY A 99 9.54 -10.98 21.58
CA GLY A 99 10.47 -11.74 22.41
C GLY A 99 11.12 -12.93 21.69
N GLY A 100 11.39 -12.80 20.38
CA GLY A 100 11.96 -13.87 19.55
C GLY A 100 10.95 -14.92 19.08
N ILE A 101 9.65 -14.70 19.25
CA ILE A 101 8.59 -15.57 18.70
C ILE A 101 7.97 -14.87 17.51
N ASP A 102 8.08 -15.49 16.34
CA ASP A 102 7.45 -15.04 15.10
C ASP A 102 5.95 -15.37 15.12
N GLY A 103 5.16 -14.47 14.55
CA GLY A 103 3.73 -14.57 14.48
C GLY A 103 3.09 -13.40 13.75
N LYS A 104 1.77 -13.33 13.84
CA LYS A 104 0.95 -12.29 13.24
C LYS A 104 0.31 -11.42 14.31
N LEU A 105 0.53 -10.10 14.22
CA LEU A 105 -0.18 -9.12 15.03
C LEU A 105 -1.38 -8.58 14.27
N THR A 106 -2.54 -8.58 14.92
CA THR A 106 -3.75 -7.95 14.37
C THR A 106 -4.32 -6.93 15.35
N GLN A 107 -4.66 -5.76 14.83
CA GLN A 107 -5.51 -4.78 15.48
C GLN A 107 -6.83 -4.64 14.70
N ARG A 108 -7.96 -4.71 15.42
CA ARG A 108 -9.31 -4.68 14.84
C ARG A 108 -10.20 -3.66 15.56
N PRO A 109 -10.15 -2.37 15.17
CA PRO A 109 -10.88 -1.31 15.87
C PRO A 109 -12.38 -1.37 15.61
N ASP A 110 -12.80 -2.15 14.62
CA ASP A 110 -14.18 -2.40 14.24
C ASP A 110 -14.90 -3.37 15.21
N LEU A 111 -14.16 -4.07 16.05
CA LEU A 111 -14.73 -4.98 17.05
C LEU A 111 -15.08 -4.24 18.33
N THR A 112 -16.21 -4.61 18.93
CA THR A 112 -16.67 -4.04 20.20
C THR A 112 -16.05 -4.72 21.42
N ASP A 113 -15.59 -5.97 21.29
CA ASP A 113 -14.95 -6.70 22.37
C ASP A 113 -13.49 -6.22 22.53
N PRO A 114 -13.14 -5.52 23.63
CA PRO A 114 -11.78 -5.06 23.87
C PRO A 114 -10.76 -6.21 23.91
N ARG A 115 -11.23 -7.46 24.11
CA ARG A 115 -10.39 -8.65 24.13
C ARG A 115 -9.93 -9.13 22.77
N GLN A 116 -10.55 -8.63 21.71
CA GLN A 116 -10.24 -9.01 20.33
C GLN A 116 -9.56 -7.87 19.56
N LEU A 117 -9.39 -6.71 20.21
CA LEU A 117 -8.79 -5.54 19.58
C LEU A 117 -7.33 -5.73 19.24
N TRP A 118 -6.56 -6.42 20.09
CA TRP A 118 -5.13 -6.65 19.90
C TRP A 118 -4.81 -8.12 20.15
N VAL A 119 -4.47 -8.83 19.09
CA VAL A 119 -4.21 -10.27 19.15
C VAL A 119 -2.89 -10.57 18.45
N PHE A 120 -2.03 -11.32 19.13
CA PHE A 120 -0.84 -11.91 18.53
C PHE A 120 -1.03 -13.42 18.42
N THR A 121 -0.82 -13.97 17.22
CA THR A 121 -0.91 -15.41 16.96
C THR A 121 0.46 -15.90 16.51
N ARG A 122 1.07 -16.81 17.26
CA ARG A 122 2.37 -17.38 16.89
C ARG A 122 2.25 -18.26 15.65
N ASP A 123 3.26 -18.25 14.78
CA ASP A 123 3.23 -19.02 13.52
C ASP A 123 3.41 -20.52 13.75
N ALA A 124 4.28 -20.88 14.69
CA ALA A 124 4.61 -22.27 14.99
C ALA A 124 4.50 -22.56 16.49
N ALA A 125 4.04 -23.77 16.83
CA ALA A 125 4.02 -24.24 18.21
C ALA A 125 5.44 -24.32 18.80
N GLY A 126 5.55 -24.18 20.11
CA GLY A 126 6.83 -24.26 20.84
C GLY A 126 6.62 -24.09 22.34
N ALA A 127 7.68 -23.70 23.07
CA ALA A 127 7.55 -23.42 24.49
C ALA A 127 6.68 -22.18 24.73
N ALA A 128 5.89 -22.21 25.81
CA ALA A 128 5.26 -21.00 26.33
C ALA A 128 6.35 -20.05 26.87
N LYS A 129 6.20 -18.75 26.65
CA LYS A 129 7.21 -17.76 27.02
C LYS A 129 6.57 -16.50 27.57
N THR A 130 7.02 -16.09 28.74
CA THR A 130 6.71 -14.77 29.29
C THR A 130 7.66 -13.74 28.68
N VAL A 131 7.09 -12.70 28.08
CA VAL A 131 7.81 -11.56 27.53
C VAL A 131 7.50 -10.34 28.39
N ALA A 132 8.54 -9.62 28.81
CA ALA A 132 8.41 -8.50 29.73
C ALA A 132 7.72 -7.29 29.07
N GLN A 133 7.11 -6.45 29.91
CA GLN A 133 6.68 -5.10 29.53
C GLN A 133 7.82 -4.33 28.83
N ASN A 134 7.46 -3.44 27.92
CA ASN A 134 8.36 -2.64 27.09
C ASN A 134 9.25 -3.46 26.13
N ALA A 135 9.07 -4.77 26.02
CA ALA A 135 9.68 -5.51 24.94
C ALA A 135 9.14 -5.00 23.59
N PRO A 136 10.01 -4.87 22.57
CA PRO A 136 9.59 -4.43 21.25
C PRO A 136 8.70 -5.48 20.59
N ILE A 137 7.68 -5.01 19.89
CA ILE A 137 6.94 -5.79 18.90
C ILE A 137 7.57 -5.44 17.54
N VAL A 138 8.50 -6.28 17.09
CA VAL A 138 9.30 -6.02 15.90
C VAL A 138 8.49 -6.37 14.67
N SER A 139 8.27 -5.41 13.76
CA SER A 139 7.67 -5.75 12.47
C SER A 139 8.63 -6.55 11.59
N LEU A 140 8.11 -7.60 10.94
CA LEU A 140 8.79 -8.42 9.93
C LEU A 140 8.43 -8.00 8.48
N ASP A 141 7.50 -7.05 8.34
CA ASP A 141 7.04 -6.51 7.06
C ASP A 141 7.85 -5.27 6.62
N LYS A 142 8.91 -4.93 7.35
CA LYS A 142 9.83 -3.84 7.00
C LYS A 142 10.36 -3.96 5.56
N PRO A 143 10.64 -2.84 4.86
CA PRO A 143 11.25 -2.86 3.54
C PRO A 143 12.49 -3.76 3.50
N ARG A 144 12.57 -4.64 2.50
CA ARG A 144 13.68 -5.58 2.33
C ARG A 144 14.73 -5.02 1.36
N PRO A 145 16.03 -5.17 1.64
CA PRO A 145 17.09 -4.78 0.70
C PRO A 145 16.90 -5.47 -0.65
N GLY A 146 17.05 -4.72 -1.74
CA GLY A 146 16.97 -5.23 -3.11
C GLY A 146 15.55 -5.33 -3.70
N ALA A 147 14.49 -5.21 -2.90
CA ALA A 147 13.12 -5.25 -3.39
C ALA A 147 12.61 -3.85 -3.79
N THR A 148 11.90 -3.75 -4.91
CA THR A 148 11.18 -2.53 -5.32
C THR A 148 9.96 -2.32 -4.43
N SER A 149 9.80 -1.16 -3.80
CA SER A 149 8.63 -0.86 -2.96
C SER A 149 7.50 -0.19 -3.73
N ILE A 150 6.26 -0.61 -3.48
CA ILE A 150 5.05 0.04 -3.98
C ILE A 150 4.23 0.53 -2.80
N PHE A 151 4.10 1.85 -2.68
CA PHE A 151 3.39 2.54 -1.61
C PHE A 151 2.03 3.06 -2.10
N TRP A 152 0.94 2.59 -1.51
CA TRP A 152 -0.41 3.05 -1.77
C TRP A 152 -1.16 3.33 -0.46
N LEU A 153 -0.90 4.49 0.12
CA LEU A 153 -1.39 4.91 1.43
C LEU A 153 -2.50 5.96 1.31
N GLY A 154 -3.41 5.98 2.30
CA GLY A 154 -4.32 7.11 2.52
C GLY A 154 -5.78 6.88 2.18
N SER A 155 -6.14 5.80 1.46
CA SER A 155 -7.54 5.52 1.06
C SER A 155 -8.54 5.46 2.22
N ASN A 156 -8.09 5.16 3.44
CA ASN A 156 -8.92 4.93 4.62
C ASN A 156 -8.84 6.02 5.70
N ASN A 157 -8.09 7.10 5.47
CA ASN A 157 -7.94 8.20 6.44
C ASN A 157 -7.68 9.55 5.74
N LEU A 158 -8.41 9.80 4.64
CA LEU A 158 -8.30 11.02 3.85
C LEU A 158 -8.72 12.29 4.57
N ASP A 159 -9.43 12.17 5.69
CA ASP A 159 -9.73 13.25 6.62
C ASP A 159 -8.48 13.75 7.36
N ASP A 160 -7.40 12.96 7.43
CA ASP A 160 -6.14 13.28 8.09
C ASP A 160 -4.97 13.34 7.09
N MET A 161 -5.02 14.28 6.15
CA MET A 161 -4.00 14.43 5.11
C MET A 161 -2.58 14.61 5.65
N ALA A 162 -2.42 15.29 6.79
CA ALA A 162 -1.11 15.52 7.39
C ALA A 162 -0.46 14.19 7.79
N ARG A 163 -1.23 13.30 8.43
CA ARG A 163 -0.79 11.94 8.76
C ARG A 163 -0.44 11.14 7.52
N VAL A 164 -1.28 11.16 6.48
CA VAL A 164 -1.02 10.41 5.24
C VAL A 164 0.29 10.84 4.59
N LYS A 165 0.56 12.15 4.53
CA LYS A 165 1.81 12.70 3.97
C LYS A 165 3.04 12.30 4.80
N ASP A 166 2.95 12.44 6.12
CA ASP A 166 4.02 12.07 7.06
C ASP A 166 4.36 10.58 6.97
N ASP A 167 3.35 9.70 7.05
CA ASP A 167 3.53 8.25 6.96
C ASP A 167 4.11 7.83 5.60
N THR A 168 3.67 8.46 4.50
CA THR A 168 4.19 8.19 3.16
C THR A 168 5.66 8.58 3.04
N ALA A 169 6.03 9.78 3.51
CA ALA A 169 7.42 10.24 3.49
C ALA A 169 8.32 9.32 4.32
N ARG A 170 7.91 8.96 5.53
CA ARG A 170 8.70 8.11 6.43
C ARG A 170 8.83 6.67 5.94
N MET A 171 7.83 6.11 5.25
CA MET A 171 7.96 4.81 4.58
C MET A 171 8.99 4.84 3.45
N ILE A 172 9.03 5.94 2.69
CA ILE A 172 10.02 6.13 1.61
C ILE A 172 11.43 6.31 2.20
N GLU A 173 11.58 7.12 3.25
CA GLU A 173 12.85 7.27 3.98
C GLU A 173 13.35 5.92 4.49
N LEU A 174 12.47 5.11 5.09
CA LEU A 174 12.81 3.79 5.57
C LEU A 174 13.24 2.84 4.43
N HIS A 175 12.55 2.88 3.29
CA HIS A 175 12.96 2.15 2.09
C HIS A 175 14.34 2.58 1.62
N GLN A 176 14.59 3.88 1.49
CA GLN A 176 15.87 4.42 1.03
C GLN A 176 17.03 4.11 1.99
N ALA A 177 16.76 4.05 3.30
CA ALA A 177 17.74 3.62 4.29
C ALA A 177 18.07 2.12 4.21
N THR A 178 17.16 1.32 3.64
CA THR A 178 17.27 -0.15 3.62
C THR A 178 17.65 -0.72 2.25
N SER A 179 17.32 -0.03 1.17
CA SER A 179 17.41 -0.54 -0.19
C SER A 179 17.74 0.56 -1.19
N ASN A 180 18.60 0.22 -2.16
CA ASN A 180 18.87 1.06 -3.33
C ASN A 180 17.92 0.76 -4.51
N ALA A 181 17.03 -0.22 -4.37
CA ALA A 181 16.05 -0.53 -5.40
C ALA A 181 15.03 0.63 -5.57
N PRO A 182 14.34 0.72 -6.73
CA PRO A 182 13.27 1.67 -6.94
C PRO A 182 12.17 1.63 -5.87
N PHE A 183 11.45 2.73 -5.74
CA PHE A 183 10.13 2.76 -5.09
C PHE A 183 9.14 3.49 -5.99
N TYR A 184 7.85 3.23 -5.77
CA TYR A 184 6.75 3.91 -6.44
C TYR A 184 5.66 4.31 -5.47
N VAL A 185 5.03 5.47 -5.70
CA VAL A 185 3.89 5.96 -4.92
C VAL A 185 2.66 6.00 -5.82
N VAL A 186 1.60 5.32 -5.42
CA VAL A 186 0.37 5.18 -6.21
C VAL A 186 -0.60 6.30 -5.88
N GLU A 187 -1.11 6.97 -6.91
CA GLU A 187 -2.21 7.91 -6.74
C GLU A 187 -3.47 7.24 -6.20
N LEU A 188 -4.22 7.99 -5.41
CA LEU A 188 -5.53 7.54 -4.98
C LEU A 188 -6.53 7.63 -6.15
N PRO A 189 -7.23 6.53 -6.49
CA PRO A 189 -8.17 6.51 -7.59
C PRO A 189 -9.40 7.36 -7.25
N PRO A 190 -10.19 7.78 -8.23
CA PRO A 190 -11.56 8.22 -8.00
C PRO A 190 -12.32 7.22 -7.11
N ALA A 191 -13.23 7.68 -6.26
CA ALA A 191 -13.92 6.82 -5.29
C ALA A 191 -15.34 7.28 -5.01
N TRP A 192 -16.08 6.53 -4.19
CA TRP A 192 -17.46 6.80 -3.85
C TRP A 192 -17.74 8.26 -3.46
N GLY A 193 -18.92 8.74 -3.86
CA GLY A 193 -19.42 10.08 -3.57
C GLY A 193 -18.94 11.18 -4.54
N GLY A 194 -17.97 10.90 -5.42
CA GLY A 194 -17.57 11.81 -6.50
C GLY A 194 -17.07 13.17 -6.02
N ASN A 195 -17.14 14.17 -6.89
CA ASN A 195 -16.76 15.56 -6.62
C ASN A 195 -17.61 16.19 -5.50
N GLU A 196 -18.76 15.60 -5.19
CA GLU A 196 -19.69 16.08 -4.17
C GLU A 196 -19.29 15.64 -2.76
N HIS A 197 -18.41 14.63 -2.63
CA HIS A 197 -18.03 14.09 -1.33
C HIS A 197 -17.01 15.00 -0.60
N PRO A 198 -17.17 15.26 0.73
CA PRO A 198 -16.32 16.18 1.48
C PRO A 198 -14.82 15.90 1.39
N VAL A 199 -14.41 14.63 1.33
CA VAL A 199 -12.98 14.25 1.25
C VAL A 199 -12.39 14.24 -0.17
N THR A 200 -13.16 14.57 -1.20
CA THR A 200 -12.66 14.57 -2.59
C THR A 200 -11.65 15.68 -2.84
N ALA A 201 -11.81 16.84 -2.21
CA ALA A 201 -10.80 17.91 -2.23
C ALA A 201 -9.47 17.42 -1.61
N ASN A 202 -9.53 16.63 -0.54
CA ASN A 202 -8.35 16.04 0.10
C ASN A 202 -7.67 15.03 -0.82
N ARG A 203 -8.44 14.19 -1.51
CA ARG A 203 -7.91 13.23 -2.49
C ARG A 203 -7.16 13.92 -3.62
N LYS A 204 -7.74 14.94 -4.23
CA LYS A 204 -7.10 15.73 -5.31
C LYS A 204 -5.83 16.41 -4.81
N SER A 205 -5.90 17.04 -3.63
CA SER A 205 -4.75 17.69 -2.99
C SER A 205 -3.62 16.70 -2.66
N LEU A 206 -3.97 15.49 -2.21
CA LEU A 206 -2.99 14.45 -1.93
C LEU A 206 -2.33 13.94 -3.22
N ASN A 207 -3.11 13.66 -4.28
CA ASN A 207 -2.55 13.24 -5.57
C ASN A 207 -1.65 14.33 -6.17
N ALA A 208 -2.04 15.61 -6.08
CA ALA A 208 -1.19 16.73 -6.50
C ALA A 208 0.12 16.79 -5.70
N TRP A 209 0.06 16.58 -4.38
CA TRP A 209 1.24 16.50 -3.53
C TRP A 209 2.12 15.29 -3.89
N ILE A 210 1.55 14.11 -4.14
CA ILE A 210 2.28 12.91 -4.60
C ILE A 210 3.03 13.21 -5.91
N LYS A 211 2.33 13.76 -6.91
CA LYS A 211 2.92 14.17 -8.21
C LYS A 211 4.09 15.15 -8.02
N GLN A 212 3.87 16.18 -7.20
CA GLN A 212 4.86 17.22 -6.95
C GLN A 212 6.13 16.69 -6.27
N ASN A 213 5.99 15.77 -5.31
CA ASN A 213 7.12 15.32 -4.48
C ASN A 213 7.86 14.11 -5.05
N TYR A 214 7.18 13.26 -5.84
CA TYR A 214 7.75 11.98 -6.27
C TYR A 214 7.91 11.84 -7.79
N GLY A 215 7.34 12.75 -8.60
CA GLY A 215 7.61 12.84 -10.04
C GLY A 215 7.51 11.51 -10.79
N GLU A 216 8.62 11.07 -11.41
CA GLU A 216 8.69 9.82 -12.16
C GLU A 216 8.48 8.54 -11.31
N ARG A 217 8.53 8.65 -9.98
CA ARG A 217 8.20 7.56 -9.05
C ARG A 217 6.69 7.45 -8.79
N VAL A 218 5.86 8.28 -9.41
CA VAL A 218 4.41 8.20 -9.26
C VAL A 218 3.80 7.21 -10.25
N ILE A 219 2.92 6.35 -9.74
CA ILE A 219 2.01 5.55 -10.57
C ILE A 219 0.71 6.38 -10.73
N PRO A 220 0.42 6.91 -11.94
CA PRO A 220 -0.65 7.88 -12.17
C PRO A 220 -2.02 7.20 -12.31
N LEU A 221 -2.41 6.41 -11.30
CA LEU A 221 -3.59 5.56 -11.36
C LEU A 221 -4.88 6.35 -11.58
N ALA A 222 -5.05 7.51 -10.94
CA ALA A 222 -6.28 8.29 -11.08
C ALA A 222 -6.45 8.84 -12.50
N ASP A 223 -5.36 9.35 -13.07
CA ASP A 223 -5.33 9.84 -14.46
C ASP A 223 -5.54 8.68 -15.43
N TYR A 224 -4.91 7.52 -15.18
CA TYR A 224 -5.04 6.33 -16.02
C TYR A 224 -6.46 5.79 -16.04
N LEU A 225 -7.12 5.67 -14.89
CA LEU A 225 -8.51 5.21 -14.81
C LEU A 225 -9.47 6.12 -15.59
N SER A 226 -9.21 7.43 -15.58
CA SER A 226 -10.06 8.42 -16.27
C SER A 226 -9.82 8.47 -17.78
N ASN A 227 -8.60 8.17 -18.25
CA ASN A 227 -8.19 8.48 -19.62
C ASN A 227 -7.71 7.28 -20.44
N GLY A 228 -7.14 6.24 -19.83
CA GLY A 228 -6.51 5.13 -20.54
C GLY A 228 -7.16 3.77 -20.30
N ALA A 229 -7.61 3.52 -19.07
CA ALA A 229 -7.94 2.18 -18.62
C ALA A 229 -9.08 1.50 -19.41
N LEU A 230 -10.13 2.24 -19.82
CA LEU A 230 -11.20 1.68 -20.66
C LEU A 230 -10.69 1.24 -22.03
N TYR A 231 -9.82 2.05 -22.65
CA TYR A 231 -9.24 1.72 -23.95
C TYR A 231 -8.37 0.46 -23.85
N ASP A 232 -7.51 0.39 -22.84
CA ASP A 232 -6.67 -0.77 -22.58
C ASP A 232 -7.48 -2.02 -22.23
N ALA A 233 -8.62 -1.86 -21.57
CA ALA A 233 -9.55 -2.95 -21.32
C ALA A 233 -10.33 -3.41 -22.58
N GLY A 234 -10.14 -2.77 -23.74
CA GLY A 234 -10.92 -3.03 -24.95
C GLY A 234 -12.39 -2.60 -24.84
N ILE A 235 -12.69 -1.69 -23.91
CA ILE A 235 -14.05 -1.20 -23.64
C ILE A 235 -14.26 0.12 -24.40
N THR A 236 -15.25 0.12 -25.29
CA THR A 236 -15.76 1.37 -25.87
C THR A 236 -16.43 2.21 -24.78
N ARG A 237 -15.99 3.45 -24.62
CA ARG A 237 -16.55 4.37 -23.61
C ARG A 237 -18.04 4.58 -23.83
N THR A 238 -18.84 4.34 -22.80
CA THR A 238 -20.27 4.66 -22.79
C THR A 238 -20.52 6.06 -22.23
N GLN A 239 -21.70 6.62 -22.46
CA GLN A 239 -22.10 7.88 -21.83
C GLN A 239 -22.07 7.77 -20.29
N ALA A 240 -22.47 6.62 -19.74
CA ALA A 240 -22.42 6.38 -18.30
C ALA A 240 -20.97 6.40 -17.75
N ASP A 241 -19.98 5.96 -18.53
CA ASP A 241 -18.58 6.09 -18.14
C ASP A 241 -18.13 7.56 -18.15
N LEU A 242 -18.52 8.32 -19.18
CA LEU A 242 -18.18 9.74 -19.29
C LEU A 242 -18.80 10.56 -18.15
N ASP A 243 -20.06 10.31 -17.82
CA ASP A 243 -20.77 10.97 -16.72
C ASP A 243 -20.12 10.62 -15.37
N ALA A 244 -19.73 9.36 -15.18
CA ALA A 244 -19.01 8.90 -14.00
C ALA A 244 -17.65 9.59 -13.85
N ILE A 245 -16.85 9.66 -14.92
CA ILE A 245 -15.55 10.35 -14.94
C ILE A 245 -15.73 11.84 -14.67
N ALA A 246 -16.71 12.49 -15.30
CA ALA A 246 -17.01 13.91 -15.10
C ALA A 246 -17.40 14.22 -13.64
N ARG A 247 -18.15 13.31 -13.02
CA ARG A 247 -18.49 13.38 -11.59
C ARG A 247 -17.31 13.05 -10.66
N GLY A 248 -16.16 12.64 -11.19
CA GLY A 248 -14.98 12.31 -10.38
C GLY A 248 -15.10 10.98 -9.63
N VAL A 249 -15.82 10.01 -10.20
CA VAL A 249 -15.83 8.61 -9.75
C VAL A 249 -15.17 7.70 -10.79
N ASN A 250 -14.90 6.45 -10.44
CA ASN A 250 -14.36 5.48 -11.38
C ASN A 250 -15.29 5.34 -12.60
N PRO A 251 -14.80 4.97 -13.80
CA PRO A 251 -15.66 4.65 -14.91
C PRO A 251 -16.72 3.60 -14.54
N ARG A 252 -17.95 3.78 -15.02
CA ARG A 252 -19.10 2.93 -14.68
C ARG A 252 -18.83 1.45 -14.96
N SER A 253 -18.10 1.16 -16.03
CA SER A 253 -17.70 -0.17 -16.46
C SER A 253 -16.76 -0.89 -15.49
N PHE A 254 -16.12 -0.17 -14.57
CA PHE A 254 -15.21 -0.74 -13.57
C PHE A 254 -15.80 -0.87 -12.18
N TRP A 255 -17.02 -0.39 -11.93
CA TRP A 255 -17.62 -0.49 -10.60
C TRP A 255 -17.79 -1.95 -10.18
N MET A 256 -17.48 -2.25 -8.92
CA MET A 256 -17.75 -3.55 -8.32
C MET A 256 -19.26 -3.84 -8.31
N SER A 257 -20.06 -2.84 -7.92
CA SER A 257 -21.53 -2.90 -7.95
C SER A 257 -22.13 -1.49 -8.05
N ALA A 258 -23.46 -1.38 -8.09
CA ALA A 258 -24.13 -0.08 -8.04
C ALA A 258 -23.93 0.66 -6.70
N THR A 259 -23.56 -0.06 -5.64
CA THR A 259 -23.37 0.48 -4.29
C THR A 259 -21.89 0.53 -3.86
N ASP A 260 -21.02 -0.20 -4.54
CA ASP A 260 -19.57 -0.19 -4.32
C ASP A 260 -18.85 0.44 -5.53
N LEU A 261 -18.66 1.75 -5.42
CA LEU A 261 -18.00 2.59 -6.44
C LEU A 261 -16.50 2.77 -6.15
N THR A 262 -16.04 2.29 -5.00
CA THR A 262 -14.66 2.46 -4.51
C THR A 262 -13.80 1.28 -4.92
N HIS A 263 -14.32 0.06 -4.80
CA HIS A 263 -13.64 -1.12 -5.32
C HIS A 263 -13.98 -1.33 -6.79
N MET A 264 -13.01 -1.86 -7.52
CA MET A 264 -13.16 -2.20 -8.92
C MET A 264 -13.56 -3.67 -9.10
N ASN A 265 -14.36 -3.96 -10.13
CA ASN A 265 -14.61 -5.33 -10.58
C ASN A 265 -13.33 -5.97 -11.16
N SER A 266 -13.40 -7.24 -11.57
CA SER A 266 -12.25 -7.96 -12.14
C SER A 266 -11.63 -7.23 -13.34
N THR A 267 -12.45 -6.68 -14.24
CA THR A 267 -11.97 -5.96 -15.43
C THR A 267 -11.20 -4.71 -15.07
N GLY A 268 -11.74 -3.86 -14.19
CA GLY A 268 -11.06 -2.65 -13.73
C GLY A 268 -9.77 -2.92 -12.94
N LYS A 269 -9.67 -4.09 -12.32
CA LYS A 269 -8.45 -4.50 -11.60
C LYS A 269 -7.39 -5.16 -12.49
N ILE A 270 -7.75 -5.70 -13.65
CA ILE A 270 -6.87 -6.50 -14.51
C ILE A 270 -6.47 -5.77 -15.80
N SER A 271 -7.17 -4.69 -16.19
CA SER A 271 -7.01 -3.99 -17.48
C SER A 271 -5.54 -3.96 -17.94
N ARG A 272 -5.20 -4.84 -18.88
CA ARG A 272 -3.87 -4.94 -19.48
C ARG A 272 -3.86 -3.98 -20.68
N PRO A 273 -2.75 -3.31 -21.00
CA PRO A 273 -2.64 -2.60 -22.26
C PRO A 273 -3.00 -3.56 -23.40
N VAL A 274 -3.90 -3.17 -24.31
CA VAL A 274 -4.11 -3.94 -25.54
C VAL A 274 -2.77 -3.89 -26.28
N THR A 275 -1.99 -4.97 -26.21
CA THR A 275 -0.89 -5.14 -27.13
C THR A 275 -1.52 -5.37 -28.50
N SER A 276 -1.64 -4.32 -29.31
CA SER A 276 -1.81 -4.51 -30.75
C SER A 276 -0.75 -5.51 -31.20
N PRO A 277 -1.11 -6.57 -31.96
CA PRO A 277 -0.12 -7.49 -32.49
C PRO A 277 0.83 -6.68 -33.39
N GLY A 278 2.04 -6.41 -32.91
CA GLY A 278 3.07 -5.68 -33.66
C GLY A 278 3.82 -4.55 -32.94
N SER A 279 3.50 -4.18 -31.69
CA SER A 279 4.29 -3.18 -30.95
C SER A 279 5.03 -3.78 -29.77
N SER A 280 6.32 -4.05 -29.95
CA SER A 280 7.23 -4.39 -28.86
C SER A 280 7.38 -3.19 -27.91
N VAL A 281 7.39 -3.48 -26.61
CA VAL A 281 7.48 -2.54 -25.48
C VAL A 281 8.83 -1.79 -25.44
N THR A 282 9.76 -2.11 -26.32
CA THR A 282 11.14 -1.62 -26.30
C THR A 282 11.32 -0.19 -26.87
N THR A 283 10.34 0.38 -27.57
CA THR A 283 10.57 1.59 -28.39
C THR A 283 10.15 2.92 -27.72
N ARG A 284 9.57 2.95 -26.51
CA ARG A 284 9.10 4.21 -25.89
C ARG A 284 10.03 4.88 -24.87
N LEU A 285 11.21 4.33 -24.60
CA LEU A 285 12.15 4.90 -23.61
C LEU A 285 13.34 5.68 -24.20
N THR A 286 13.45 5.84 -25.53
CA THR A 286 14.60 6.53 -26.16
C THR A 286 14.29 7.84 -26.90
N ALA A 287 13.02 8.27 -26.99
CA ALA A 287 12.64 9.45 -27.77
C ALA A 287 12.36 10.70 -26.90
N ARG A 288 13.26 11.07 -25.99
CA ARG A 288 13.39 12.44 -25.46
C ARG A 288 14.85 12.79 -25.18
N ARG A 289 15.64 12.93 -26.23
CA ARG A 289 16.85 13.76 -26.23
C ARG A 289 16.75 14.74 -27.39
N THR A 290 16.28 15.94 -27.12
CA THR A 290 16.46 17.09 -28.01
C THR A 290 17.92 17.55 -27.90
N PRO A 291 18.69 17.72 -28.99
CA PRO A 291 20.01 18.33 -28.91
C PRO A 291 19.90 19.85 -28.73
N ALA A 292 20.75 20.39 -27.87
CA ALA A 292 20.95 21.82 -27.69
C ALA A 292 21.43 22.46 -29.00
N SER A 293 20.87 23.63 -29.32
CA SER A 293 21.23 24.48 -30.45
C SER A 293 22.69 24.95 -30.37
N THR A 294 23.47 24.69 -31.41
CA THR A 294 24.77 25.30 -31.66
C THR A 294 24.60 26.76 -32.05
N ARG A 295 25.36 27.65 -31.40
CA ARG A 295 25.52 29.06 -31.76
C ARG A 295 26.26 29.18 -33.10
N SER A 296 25.70 29.97 -34.01
CA SER A 296 26.39 30.47 -35.20
C SER A 296 27.47 31.49 -34.79
N ARG A 297 28.70 31.30 -35.29
CA ARG A 297 29.63 32.38 -35.59
C ARG A 297 29.77 32.41 -37.11
N LEU A 298 29.22 33.46 -37.73
CA LEU A 298 29.79 34.32 -38.75
C LEU A 298 28.81 35.48 -38.95
#